data_AF-A0A3B4U9V7-F1
#
_entry.id   AF-A0A3B4U9V7-F1
#
_cell.length_a   1.000
_cell.length_b   1.000
_cell.length_c   1.000
_cell.angle_alpha   90.00
_cell.angle_beta   90.00
_cell.angle_gamma   90.00
#
_symmetry.space_group_name_H-M   'P 1'
#
loop_
_entity.id
_entity.type
_entity.pdbx_description
1 polymer ?
#
loop_
_entity_poly.entity_id
_entity_poly.type
_entity_poly.pdbx_seq_one_letter_code
_entity_poly.pdbx_strand_id
1 'polypeptide(L)'
;MESETVVLSFVFQAINCSHIINRAAVTRALFTSCSIASSQRFTSSTKRFSTIRSPSTMSRSTDWIPGLWLDTFNDLLYDDNELDYGDQWTLNFNYSQTDQVTKEERKKGWKVYCCRAFGDFKCASCSKTWPSARVVVLFRYRLRSDRGTVIMRPFGQACRSCKNNMFELPGFSDKEVEQALVRLFSKIRKNIYGEDDDDDGGSSASSNKVWTKPHEKTLCQACIMGICTQDND
;
A
#
# COMPACT_ATOMS: atom_id res chain seq x y z
N MET A 1 -49.95 -8.22 -52.27
CA MET A 1 -49.22 -8.16 -50.99
C MET A 1 -49.23 -9.55 -50.33
N GLU A 2 -48.61 -10.60 -50.87
CA GLU A 2 -47.28 -10.68 -51.52
C GLU A 2 -46.18 -10.09 -50.61
N SER A 3 -45.09 -10.79 -50.30
CA SER A 3 -44.74 -12.20 -50.60
C SER A 3 -43.62 -12.70 -49.68
N GLU A 4 -43.72 -13.98 -49.31
CA GLU A 4 -42.67 -15.02 -49.27
C GLU A 4 -41.19 -14.75 -48.87
N THR A 5 -40.78 -15.43 -47.78
CA THR A 5 -39.78 -16.54 -47.74
C THR A 5 -38.25 -16.27 -47.89
N VAL A 6 -37.46 -17.22 -47.32
CA VAL A 6 -36.01 -17.53 -47.53
C VAL A 6 -35.00 -16.78 -46.61
N VAL A 7 -34.55 -17.30 -45.46
CA VAL A 7 -33.45 -18.28 -45.12
C VAL A 7 -32.03 -18.08 -45.70
N LEU A 8 -31.02 -18.15 -44.79
CA LEU A 8 -29.59 -18.53 -45.02
C LEU A 8 -28.75 -17.54 -45.88
N SER A 9 -27.40 -17.47 -45.86
CA SER A 9 -26.32 -18.26 -45.22
C SER A 9 -24.93 -17.59 -45.43
N PHE A 10 -23.93 -17.90 -44.56
CA PHE A 10 -22.45 -17.89 -44.78
C PHE A 10 -21.82 -16.56 -45.31
N VAL A 11 -20.51 -16.26 -45.21
CA VAL A 11 -19.28 -17.00 -45.54
C VAL A 11 -18.06 -16.46 -44.75
N PHE A 12 -17.08 -17.32 -44.51
CA PHE A 12 -15.74 -17.02 -43.96
C PHE A 12 -14.89 -16.12 -44.87
N GLN A 13 -13.95 -15.35 -44.30
CA GLN A 13 -12.61 -15.28 -44.90
C GLN A 13 -11.54 -15.04 -43.81
N ALA A 14 -10.61 -15.99 -43.68
CA ALA A 14 -9.33 -15.77 -43.01
C ALA A 14 -8.26 -15.50 -44.07
N ILE A 15 -7.28 -14.65 -43.76
CA ILE A 15 -6.07 -14.49 -44.57
C ILE A 15 -4.85 -14.71 -43.67
N ASN A 16 -4.18 -15.84 -43.90
CA ASN A 16 -2.80 -16.05 -43.51
C ASN A 16 -1.88 -15.33 -44.51
N CYS A 17 -0.75 -14.79 -44.03
CA CYS A 17 0.50 -14.96 -44.76
C CYS A 17 1.71 -14.87 -43.82
N SER A 18 2.55 -15.90 -43.86
CA SER A 18 3.86 -15.97 -43.19
C SER A 18 4.96 -15.91 -44.24
N HIS A 19 6.19 -15.57 -43.81
CA HIS A 19 7.54 -15.91 -44.35
C HIS A 19 8.46 -14.68 -44.12
N ILE A 20 9.50 -14.75 -43.25
CA ILE A 20 10.77 -15.49 -43.33
C ILE A 20 11.77 -14.86 -44.33
N ILE A 21 12.91 -14.37 -43.80
CA ILE A 21 14.32 -14.35 -44.28
C ILE A 21 15.10 -13.54 -43.21
N ASN A 22 16.02 -14.05 -42.39
CA ASN A 22 17.32 -14.75 -42.51
C ASN A 22 18.58 -13.86 -42.35
N ARG A 23 19.24 -14.03 -41.18
CA ARG A 23 20.69 -14.01 -40.83
C ARG A 23 21.73 -13.39 -41.81
N ALA A 24 22.68 -12.61 -41.29
CA ALA A 24 24.08 -13.04 -41.04
C ALA A 24 25.09 -11.89 -40.77
N ALA A 25 26.21 -12.26 -40.14
CA ALA A 25 27.22 -11.45 -39.47
C ALA A 25 28.28 -10.71 -40.34
N VAL A 26 28.82 -9.63 -39.76
CA VAL A 26 30.06 -8.87 -40.10
C VAL A 26 30.53 -8.17 -38.81
N THR A 27 31.80 -8.00 -38.38
CA THR A 27 33.12 -8.65 -38.61
C THR A 27 34.08 -8.24 -37.45
N ARG A 28 35.19 -8.96 -37.21
CA ARG A 28 36.22 -8.66 -36.19
C ARG A 28 37.06 -7.40 -36.48
N ALA A 29 37.53 -6.74 -35.42
CA ALA A 29 38.81 -6.03 -35.38
C ALA A 29 39.52 -6.25 -34.03
N LEU A 30 40.86 -6.28 -34.03
CA LEU A 30 41.76 -6.45 -32.87
C LEU A 30 42.68 -5.22 -32.73
N PHE A 31 43.62 -5.25 -31.76
CA PHE A 31 44.76 -4.32 -31.58
C PHE A 31 44.43 -2.99 -30.86
N THR A 32 45.20 -2.45 -29.89
CA THR A 32 46.45 -2.89 -29.20
C THR A 32 46.47 -2.39 -27.75
N SER A 33 47.28 -3.02 -26.90
CA SER A 33 47.62 -2.61 -25.52
C SER A 33 48.39 -1.30 -25.38
N CYS A 34 48.22 -0.59 -24.26
CA CYS A 34 49.29 0.17 -23.61
C CYS A 34 49.07 0.23 -22.08
N SER A 35 50.11 0.48 -21.29
CA SER A 35 50.11 0.23 -19.84
C SER A 35 50.62 1.43 -19.02
N ILE A 36 50.40 1.35 -17.70
CA ILE A 36 51.04 2.14 -16.62
C ILE A 36 50.57 3.61 -16.48
N ALA A 37 49.86 3.89 -15.38
CA ALA A 37 50.35 4.81 -14.34
C ALA A 37 49.44 4.80 -13.10
N SER A 38 50.06 4.82 -11.91
CA SER A 38 49.39 4.93 -10.62
C SER A 38 48.87 6.36 -10.37
N SER A 39 47.82 6.51 -9.55
CA SER A 39 47.96 7.00 -8.16
C SER A 39 46.75 7.81 -7.64
N GLN A 40 46.68 7.87 -6.31
CA GLN A 40 45.93 8.79 -5.44
C GLN A 40 44.41 8.56 -5.22
N ARG A 41 44.10 8.26 -3.96
CA ARG A 41 42.76 8.34 -3.36
C ARG A 41 42.33 9.81 -3.28
N PHE A 42 41.07 10.09 -3.57
CA PHE A 42 40.36 11.23 -2.98
C PHE A 42 39.03 10.73 -2.42
N THR A 43 38.99 10.49 -1.11
CA THR A 43 37.77 10.18 -0.37
C THR A 43 37.03 11.48 -0.06
N SER A 44 36.27 11.99 -1.04
CA SER A 44 35.41 13.15 -0.82
C SER A 44 34.17 12.72 -0.02
N SER A 45 34.27 12.86 1.30
CA SER A 45 33.14 12.71 2.22
C SER A 45 32.18 13.89 2.05
N THR A 46 31.24 13.77 1.11
CA THR A 46 30.19 14.77 0.90
C THR A 46 29.19 14.69 2.04
N LYS A 47 29.40 15.51 3.07
CA LYS A 47 28.41 15.75 4.13
C LYS A 47 27.07 16.16 3.48
N ARG A 48 26.08 15.27 3.49
CA ARG A 48 24.70 15.66 3.18
C ARG A 48 24.27 16.67 4.23
N PHE A 49 23.92 17.89 3.78
CA PHE A 49 23.09 18.78 4.58
C PHE A 49 21.72 18.12 4.70
N SER A 50 21.43 17.53 5.86
CA SER A 50 20.07 17.16 6.21
C SER A 50 19.25 18.44 6.35
N THR A 51 18.28 18.65 5.45
CA THR A 51 17.31 19.72 5.59
C THR A 51 16.58 19.54 6.91
N ILE A 52 16.88 20.41 7.88
CA ILE A 52 16.22 20.41 9.19
C ILE A 52 14.75 20.78 8.94
N ARG A 53 13.88 19.77 8.89
CA ARG A 53 12.43 19.97 8.93
C ARG A 53 12.13 20.55 10.32
N SER A 54 11.81 21.83 10.37
CA SER A 54 11.53 22.55 11.62
C SER A 54 10.53 21.77 12.48
N PRO A 55 10.69 21.72 13.82
CA PRO A 55 9.72 21.09 14.71
C PRO A 55 8.47 21.97 14.80
N SER A 56 7.67 21.94 13.75
CA SER A 56 6.32 22.48 13.74
C SER A 56 5.56 21.89 14.92
N THR A 57 4.97 22.76 15.74
CA THR A 57 4.07 22.39 16.84
C THR A 57 3.10 21.33 16.33
N MET A 58 3.14 20.13 16.92
CA MET A 58 2.43 18.93 16.45
C MET A 58 0.91 19.07 16.63
N SER A 59 0.30 19.92 15.82
CA SER A 59 -1.13 19.99 15.62
C SER A 59 -1.57 18.66 15.04
N ARG A 60 -2.41 17.93 15.79
CA ARG A 60 -2.94 16.66 15.30
C ARG A 60 -3.87 16.96 14.14
N SER A 61 -3.47 16.56 12.93
CA SER A 61 -4.33 16.68 11.76
C SER A 61 -5.58 15.83 11.96
N THR A 62 -6.75 16.46 11.81
CA THR A 62 -8.03 15.76 11.73
C THR A 62 -8.38 15.35 10.30
N ASP A 63 -7.57 15.77 9.34
CA ASP A 63 -7.91 15.71 7.94
C ASP A 63 -7.26 14.47 7.32
N TRP A 64 -8.05 13.68 6.60
CA TRP A 64 -7.57 12.53 5.85
C TRP A 64 -6.80 13.03 4.61
N ILE A 65 -5.48 12.77 4.59
CA ILE A 65 -4.57 13.23 3.54
C ILE A 65 -3.98 11.99 2.84
N PRO A 66 -4.52 11.56 1.67
CA PRO A 66 -3.97 10.45 0.89
C PRO A 66 -2.52 10.66 0.44
N GLY A 67 -2.12 11.92 0.19
CA GLY A 67 -0.76 12.29 -0.24
C GLY A 67 0.30 11.82 0.75
N LEU A 68 0.11 12.10 2.05
CA LEU A 68 1.00 11.67 3.12
C LEU A 68 1.26 10.15 3.10
N TRP A 69 0.23 9.34 2.81
CA TRP A 69 0.37 7.88 2.69
C TRP A 69 1.12 7.44 1.44
N LEU A 70 0.98 8.16 0.32
CA LEU A 70 1.74 7.89 -0.91
C LEU A 70 3.20 8.30 -0.77
N ASP A 71 3.44 9.49 -0.21
CA ASP A 71 4.78 10.05 -0.02
C ASP A 71 5.59 9.15 0.93
N THR A 72 5.08 8.88 2.14
CA THR A 72 5.76 7.98 3.10
C THR A 72 5.89 6.54 2.59
N PHE A 73 4.99 6.05 1.73
CA PHE A 73 5.17 4.73 1.09
C PHE A 73 6.33 4.71 0.09
N ASN A 74 6.49 5.79 -0.67
CA ASN A 74 7.60 5.92 -1.62
C ASN A 74 8.93 6.15 -0.90
N ASP A 75 8.95 6.96 0.16
CA ASP A 75 10.14 7.19 0.99
C ASP A 75 10.65 5.85 1.58
N LEU A 76 9.78 5.09 2.24
CA LEU A 76 10.13 3.77 2.80
C LEU A 76 10.57 2.77 1.72
N LEU A 77 10.03 2.85 0.50
CA LEU A 77 10.33 1.94 -0.60
C LEU A 77 11.66 2.26 -1.29
N TYR A 78 11.96 3.54 -1.55
CA TYR A 78 13.06 3.96 -2.41
C TYR A 78 14.24 4.62 -1.66
N ASP A 79 13.98 5.35 -0.58
CA ASP A 79 15.03 5.99 0.22
C ASP A 79 15.52 5.05 1.33
N ASP A 80 14.60 4.38 2.04
CA ASP A 80 14.94 3.44 3.13
C ASP A 80 15.13 1.99 2.66
N ASN A 81 14.73 1.66 1.42
CA ASN A 81 14.92 0.35 0.78
C ASN A 81 14.26 -0.83 1.52
N GLU A 82 13.13 -0.61 2.20
CA GLU A 82 12.43 -1.63 3.00
C GLU A 82 11.91 -2.85 2.20
N LEU A 83 11.92 -2.80 0.85
CA LEU A 83 11.53 -3.91 -0.03
C LEU A 83 12.54 -4.09 -1.21
N ASP A 84 13.83 -4.10 -0.92
CA ASP A 84 14.91 -4.27 -1.92
C ASP A 84 15.05 -5.71 -2.47
N TYR A 85 14.05 -6.15 -3.25
CA TYR A 85 14.05 -7.43 -3.97
C TYR A 85 14.03 -7.26 -5.50
N GLY A 86 14.16 -6.03 -5.99
CA GLY A 86 14.08 -5.69 -7.42
C GLY A 86 12.67 -5.56 -7.99
N ASP A 87 11.62 -5.78 -7.19
CA ASP A 87 10.21 -5.65 -7.61
C ASP A 87 9.67 -4.23 -7.46
N GLN A 88 8.76 -3.84 -8.35
CA GLN A 88 8.08 -2.54 -8.28
C GLN A 88 6.80 -2.62 -7.45
N TRP A 89 6.73 -1.88 -6.34
CA TRP A 89 5.54 -1.79 -5.49
C TRP A 89 4.75 -0.49 -5.69
N THR A 90 3.42 -0.58 -5.57
CA THR A 90 2.52 0.58 -5.72
C THR A 90 1.42 0.58 -4.66
N LEU A 91 1.14 1.75 -4.08
CA LEU A 91 0.03 1.97 -3.16
C LEU A 91 -1.16 2.62 -3.88
N ASN A 92 -2.35 2.05 -3.69
CA ASN A 92 -3.61 2.51 -4.25
C ASN A 92 -4.66 2.61 -3.15
N PHE A 93 -5.72 3.40 -3.34
CA PHE A 93 -6.83 3.52 -2.39
C PHE A 93 -8.11 2.93 -2.96
N ASN A 94 -8.85 2.18 -2.13
CA ASN A 94 -10.21 1.75 -2.48
C ASN A 94 -11.11 1.82 -1.24
N TYR A 95 -11.99 2.83 -1.19
CA TYR A 95 -12.86 3.09 -0.04
C TYR A 95 -14.06 2.14 0.06
N SER A 96 -14.28 1.22 -0.90
CA SER A 96 -15.34 0.19 -0.82
C SER A 96 -14.82 -1.21 -0.47
N GLN A 97 -13.51 -1.46 -0.51
CA GLN A 97 -12.96 -2.80 -0.26
C GLN A 97 -13.25 -3.32 1.16
N THR A 98 -13.29 -4.64 1.31
CA THR A 98 -13.44 -5.36 2.59
C THR A 98 -12.23 -6.26 2.85
N ASP A 99 -12.19 -6.93 3.99
CA ASP A 99 -11.24 -8.02 4.29
C ASP A 99 -11.53 -9.33 3.51
N GLN A 100 -12.72 -9.47 2.94
CA GLN A 100 -13.18 -10.72 2.30
C GLN A 100 -12.54 -10.96 0.92
N VAL A 101 -11.56 -11.85 0.85
CA VAL A 101 -10.88 -12.26 -0.40
C VAL A 101 -11.34 -13.65 -0.84
N THR A 102 -11.83 -13.78 -2.08
CA THR A 102 -12.39 -15.04 -2.61
C THR A 102 -11.31 -16.12 -2.82
N LYS A 103 -11.72 -17.38 -3.03
CA LYS A 103 -10.79 -18.47 -3.34
C LYS A 103 -9.96 -18.20 -4.60
N GLU A 104 -10.58 -17.58 -5.61
CA GLU A 104 -9.99 -17.21 -6.89
C GLU A 104 -9.02 -16.05 -6.72
N GLU A 105 -9.35 -15.07 -5.87
CA GLU A 105 -8.44 -13.99 -5.52
C GLU A 105 -7.22 -14.48 -4.71
N ARG A 106 -7.42 -15.38 -3.73
CA ARG A 106 -6.32 -16.02 -2.98
C ARG A 106 -5.41 -16.84 -3.89
N LYS A 107 -5.98 -17.67 -4.78
CA LYS A 107 -5.23 -18.35 -5.86
C LYS A 107 -4.50 -17.37 -6.78
N LYS A 108 -5.00 -16.14 -6.90
CA LYS A 108 -4.34 -15.07 -7.67
C LYS A 108 -3.23 -14.33 -6.90
N GLY A 109 -2.93 -14.73 -5.66
CA GLY A 109 -1.87 -14.16 -4.82
C GLY A 109 -2.33 -13.09 -3.84
N TRP A 110 -3.63 -12.77 -3.77
CA TRP A 110 -4.13 -11.75 -2.85
C TRP A 110 -4.07 -12.20 -1.39
N LYS A 111 -3.44 -11.35 -0.57
CA LYS A 111 -3.32 -11.45 0.88
C LYS A 111 -3.96 -10.22 1.53
N VAL A 112 -4.28 -10.34 2.81
CA VAL A 112 -4.95 -9.30 3.61
C VAL A 112 -4.13 -9.03 4.86
N TYR A 113 -4.02 -7.77 5.23
CA TYR A 113 -3.49 -7.35 6.52
C TYR A 113 -4.31 -6.18 7.05
N CYS A 114 -4.65 -6.21 8.33
CA CYS A 114 -5.28 -5.09 9.04
C CYS A 114 -4.35 -4.64 10.15
N CYS A 115 -4.05 -3.34 10.24
CA CYS A 115 -3.38 -2.75 11.39
C CYS A 115 -4.33 -1.83 12.16
N ARG A 116 -3.96 -1.53 13.40
CA ARG A 116 -4.59 -0.50 14.23
C ARG A 116 -3.63 0.68 14.35
N ALA A 117 -4.15 1.88 14.24
CA ALA A 117 -3.39 3.13 14.35
C ALA A 117 -4.15 4.15 15.21
N PHE A 118 -3.43 5.14 15.72
CA PHE A 118 -4.00 6.33 16.33
C PHE A 118 -4.38 7.33 15.23
N GLY A 119 -5.57 7.92 15.32
CA GLY A 119 -6.01 8.99 14.43
C GLY A 119 -7.05 9.88 15.09
N ASP A 120 -7.15 11.11 14.62
CA ASP A 120 -8.08 12.12 15.12
C ASP A 120 -9.16 12.38 14.06
N PHE A 121 -10.42 12.41 14.50
CA PHE A 121 -11.59 12.66 13.66
C PHE A 121 -12.13 14.06 13.88
N LYS A 122 -12.85 14.58 12.88
CA LYS A 122 -13.62 15.82 12.95
C LYS A 122 -14.98 15.61 12.29
N CYS A 123 -16.07 15.94 12.97
CA CYS A 123 -17.39 15.83 12.38
C CYS A 123 -17.67 16.97 11.41
N ALA A 124 -18.03 16.65 10.17
CA ALA A 124 -18.42 17.63 9.17
C ALA A 124 -19.68 18.43 9.57
N SER A 125 -20.61 17.82 10.32
CA SER A 125 -21.88 18.44 10.69
C SER A 125 -21.83 19.32 11.94
N CYS A 126 -21.01 18.99 12.94
CA CYS A 126 -20.95 19.73 14.22
C CYS A 126 -19.56 20.24 14.63
N SER A 127 -18.56 20.07 13.77
CA SER A 127 -17.15 20.47 13.98
C SER A 127 -16.44 19.89 15.21
N LYS A 128 -17.12 19.06 16.03
CA LYS A 128 -16.50 18.37 17.16
C LYS A 128 -15.41 17.42 16.67
N THR A 129 -14.29 17.41 17.38
CA THR A 129 -13.17 16.50 17.14
C THR A 129 -13.09 15.43 18.21
N TRP A 130 -12.54 14.26 17.88
CA TRP A 130 -12.23 13.23 18.87
C TRP A 130 -11.06 12.33 18.41
N PRO A 131 -10.14 11.97 19.32
CA PRO A 131 -9.12 10.97 19.05
C PRO A 131 -9.72 9.56 19.08
N SER A 132 -9.10 8.65 18.34
CA SER A 132 -9.25 7.21 18.46
C SER A 132 -7.89 6.53 18.40
N ALA A 133 -7.66 5.58 19.31
CA ALA A 133 -6.49 4.71 19.26
C ALA A 133 -6.75 3.37 18.54
N ARG A 134 -7.95 3.18 18.00
CA ARG A 134 -8.38 1.96 17.30
C ARG A 134 -9.01 2.34 15.96
N VAL A 135 -8.28 3.13 15.17
CA VAL A 135 -8.57 3.31 13.75
C VAL A 135 -8.05 2.07 13.04
N VAL A 136 -8.93 1.37 12.31
CA VAL A 136 -8.53 0.20 11.51
C VAL A 136 -8.10 0.68 10.13
N VAL A 137 -6.93 0.22 9.69
CA VAL A 137 -6.46 0.38 8.31
C VAL A 137 -6.32 -1.02 7.72
N LEU A 138 -6.98 -1.24 6.59
CA LEU A 138 -6.97 -2.48 5.83
C LEU A 138 -6.11 -2.33 4.60
N PHE A 139 -5.27 -3.33 4.36
CA PHE A 139 -4.45 -3.50 3.17
C PHE A 139 -4.78 -4.85 2.52
N ARG A 140 -5.15 -4.81 1.24
CA ARG A 140 -5.03 -5.98 0.35
C ARG A 140 -3.73 -5.84 -0.44
N TYR A 141 -2.94 -6.90 -0.53
CA TYR A 141 -1.68 -6.86 -1.26
C TYR A 141 -1.38 -8.16 -2.00
N ARG A 142 -0.58 -8.07 -3.06
CA ARG A 142 -0.02 -9.20 -3.81
C ARG A 142 1.22 -8.78 -4.59
N LEU A 143 2.05 -9.77 -4.93
CA LEU A 143 3.05 -9.67 -5.99
C LEU A 143 2.57 -10.44 -7.21
N ARG A 144 2.85 -9.92 -8.41
CA ARG A 144 2.54 -10.55 -9.70
C ARG A 144 3.68 -10.35 -10.68
N SER A 145 4.41 -11.43 -10.96
CA SER A 145 5.74 -11.33 -11.59
C SER A 145 6.60 -10.35 -10.77
N ASP A 146 7.09 -9.30 -11.39
CA ASP A 146 7.90 -8.21 -10.86
C ASP A 146 7.08 -7.03 -10.28
N ARG A 147 5.74 -7.13 -10.24
CA ARG A 147 4.84 -6.01 -9.93
C ARG A 147 3.99 -6.25 -8.69
N GLY A 148 4.37 -5.58 -7.61
CA GLY A 148 3.65 -5.49 -6.36
C GLY A 148 2.49 -4.50 -6.42
N THR A 149 1.38 -4.85 -5.76
CA THR A 149 0.21 -3.97 -5.63
C THR A 149 -0.29 -4.02 -4.19
N VAL A 150 -0.44 -2.85 -3.58
CA VAL A 150 -1.16 -2.62 -2.32
C VAL A 150 -2.42 -1.80 -2.62
N ILE A 151 -3.54 -2.19 -2.01
CA ILE A 151 -4.79 -1.44 -2.00
C ILE A 151 -5.17 -1.19 -0.54
N MET A 152 -5.19 0.08 -0.13
CA MET A 152 -5.46 0.53 1.24
C MET A 152 -6.89 1.06 1.41
N ARG A 153 -7.44 0.88 2.62
CA ARG A 153 -8.66 1.54 3.12
C ARG A 153 -8.51 1.90 4.61
N PRO A 154 -8.54 3.19 4.98
CA PRO A 154 -8.85 3.58 6.36
C PRO A 154 -10.35 3.38 6.64
N PHE A 155 -10.70 2.98 7.86
CA PHE A 155 -12.10 2.91 8.32
C PHE A 155 -12.45 4.10 9.22
N GLY A 156 -13.62 4.68 8.96
CA GLY A 156 -14.10 5.86 9.65
C GLY A 156 -14.77 5.61 11.00
N GLN A 157 -15.16 6.70 11.66
CA GLN A 157 -15.98 6.69 12.87
C GLN A 157 -17.16 7.66 12.77
N ALA A 158 -18.31 7.25 13.30
CA ALA A 158 -19.51 8.07 13.36
C ALA A 158 -19.45 9.04 14.54
N CYS A 159 -19.93 10.27 14.35
CA CYS A 159 -19.96 11.25 15.42
C CYS A 159 -21.02 10.90 16.48
N ARG A 160 -20.58 10.69 17.73
CA ARG A 160 -21.47 10.40 18.88
C ARG A 160 -22.60 11.41 19.06
N SER A 161 -22.39 12.68 18.66
CA SER A 161 -23.39 13.75 18.81
C SER A 161 -24.44 13.77 17.70
N CYS A 162 -24.07 13.45 16.46
CA CYS A 162 -24.93 13.77 15.29
C CYS A 162 -25.90 12.67 14.88
N LYS A 163 -25.69 11.41 15.30
CA LYS A 163 -26.56 10.24 14.96
C LYS A 163 -26.95 10.17 13.47
N ASN A 164 -26.07 10.64 12.59
CA ASN A 164 -26.33 10.86 11.16
C ASN A 164 -25.95 9.67 10.28
N ASN A 165 -25.58 8.52 10.88
CA ASN A 165 -25.10 7.28 10.25
C ASN A 165 -23.94 7.45 9.24
N MET A 166 -23.30 8.63 9.20
CA MET A 166 -22.11 8.90 8.41
C MET A 166 -20.84 8.56 9.21
N PHE A 167 -19.81 8.10 8.51
CA PHE A 167 -18.49 7.85 9.08
C PHE A 167 -17.52 8.91 8.59
N GLU A 168 -16.95 9.68 9.51
CA GLU A 168 -15.87 10.62 9.22
C GLU A 168 -14.57 9.83 8.98
N LEU A 169 -13.74 10.26 8.05
CA LEU A 169 -12.41 9.66 7.85
C LEU A 169 -11.40 10.17 8.89
N PRO A 170 -10.42 9.35 9.28
CA PRO A 170 -9.38 9.73 10.24
C PRO A 170 -8.30 10.62 9.61
N GLY A 171 -7.88 11.66 10.33
CA GLY A 171 -6.56 12.25 10.16
C GLY A 171 -5.50 11.46 10.92
N PHE A 172 -4.29 11.41 10.37
CA PHE A 172 -3.14 10.72 10.94
C PHE A 172 -1.95 11.67 11.04
N SER A 173 -1.07 11.47 12.03
CA SER A 173 0.27 12.07 12.06
C SER A 173 1.27 11.22 11.27
N ASP A 174 2.27 11.84 10.68
CA ASP A 174 3.36 11.22 9.90
C ASP A 174 3.88 9.91 10.54
N LYS A 175 4.19 9.93 11.84
CA LYS A 175 4.64 8.75 12.61
C LYS A 175 3.66 7.56 12.61
N GLU A 176 2.35 7.80 12.64
CA GLU A 176 1.35 6.73 12.63
C GLU A 176 1.18 6.15 11.22
N VAL A 177 1.40 6.96 10.18
CA VAL A 177 1.45 6.52 8.77
C VAL A 177 2.67 5.64 8.55
N GLU A 178 3.86 6.14 8.88
CA GLU A 178 5.14 5.43 8.84
C GLU A 178 5.04 4.07 9.56
N GLN A 179 4.61 4.05 10.82
CA GLN A 179 4.47 2.80 11.57
C GLN A 179 3.40 1.84 11.03
N ALA A 180 2.35 2.33 10.35
CA ALA A 180 1.38 1.46 9.70
C ALA A 180 1.98 0.80 8.43
N LEU A 181 2.78 1.55 7.68
CA LEU A 181 3.44 1.10 6.45
C LEU A 181 4.62 0.16 6.72
N VAL A 182 5.47 0.44 7.72
CA VAL A 182 6.53 -0.48 8.16
C VAL A 182 5.94 -1.84 8.55
N ARG A 183 4.86 -1.86 9.33
CA ARG A 183 4.17 -3.12 9.68
C ARG A 183 3.59 -3.86 8.47
N LEU A 184 3.07 -3.13 7.47
CA LEU A 184 2.66 -3.72 6.19
C LEU A 184 3.86 -4.33 5.45
N PHE A 185 4.98 -3.61 5.37
CA PHE A 185 6.20 -4.06 4.70
C PHE A 185 6.79 -5.31 5.36
N SER A 186 6.83 -5.40 6.69
CA SER A 186 7.17 -6.65 7.39
C SER A 186 6.25 -7.81 6.98
N LYS A 187 4.93 -7.56 6.82
CA LYS A 187 4.00 -8.59 6.31
C LYS A 187 4.15 -8.88 4.82
N ILE A 188 4.71 -7.97 4.01
CA ILE A 188 5.10 -8.27 2.63
C ILE A 188 6.36 -9.15 2.63
N ARG A 189 7.43 -8.77 3.33
CA ARG A 189 8.68 -9.54 3.47
C ARG A 189 8.42 -10.99 3.87
N LYS A 190 7.74 -11.21 5.01
CA LYS A 190 7.34 -12.54 5.47
C LYS A 190 6.50 -13.31 4.44
N ASN A 191 5.42 -12.70 3.94
CA ASN A 191 4.40 -13.46 3.20
C ASN A 191 4.64 -13.58 1.70
N ILE A 192 5.53 -12.78 1.10
CA ILE A 192 5.84 -12.76 -0.34
C ILE A 192 7.25 -13.27 -0.59
N TYR A 193 8.24 -12.77 0.16
CA TYR A 193 9.66 -13.08 -0.04
C TYR A 193 10.15 -14.23 0.86
N GLY A 194 9.38 -14.59 1.88
CA GLY A 194 9.68 -15.74 2.74
C GLY A 194 10.76 -15.46 3.77
N GLU A 195 10.93 -14.20 4.18
CA GLU A 195 11.75 -13.88 5.35
C GLU A 195 11.14 -14.49 6.61
N ASP A 196 11.99 -15.17 7.39
CA ASP A 196 11.65 -15.62 8.73
C ASP A 196 11.65 -14.40 9.67
N ASP A 197 10.51 -14.14 10.33
CA ASP A 197 10.47 -13.17 11.43
C ASP A 197 11.21 -13.81 12.63
N ASP A 198 12.43 -13.36 12.93
CA ASP A 198 13.08 -13.60 14.25
C ASP A 198 12.25 -13.01 15.41
N ASP A 199 11.32 -12.10 15.10
CA ASP A 199 10.34 -11.54 16.01
C ASP A 199 8.92 -11.98 15.63
N ASP A 200 8.53 -13.20 16.02
CA ASP A 200 7.10 -13.52 16.27
C ASP A 200 6.61 -12.81 17.54
N GLY A 201 6.89 -11.51 17.62
CA GLY A 201 6.29 -10.51 18.47
C GLY A 201 4.83 -10.33 18.08
N GLY A 202 4.06 -11.41 18.27
CA GLY A 202 2.61 -11.52 18.17
C GLY A 202 1.95 -10.69 19.26
N SER A 203 2.16 -9.39 19.22
CA SER A 203 1.43 -8.41 19.99
C SER A 203 1.38 -7.12 19.21
N SER A 204 0.17 -6.58 19.13
CA SER A 204 -0.05 -5.16 18.83
C SER A 204 0.59 -4.35 19.97
N ALA A 205 1.91 -4.16 19.91
CA ALA A 205 2.66 -3.17 20.68
C ALA A 205 2.30 -1.76 20.17
N SER A 206 1.01 -1.44 20.32
CA SER A 206 0.59 -0.10 20.65
C SER A 206 1.46 0.34 21.81
N SER A 207 2.19 1.44 21.61
CA SER A 207 2.91 2.13 22.68
C SER A 207 2.10 2.09 23.97
N ASN A 208 2.72 1.76 25.11
CA ASN A 208 2.11 1.71 26.45
C ASN A 208 1.50 3.06 26.87
N LYS A 209 0.38 3.41 26.25
CA LYS A 209 -0.34 4.67 26.35
C LYS A 209 -1.73 4.28 26.80
N VAL A 210 -2.00 4.53 28.07
CA VAL A 210 -3.21 4.08 28.75
C VAL A 210 -4.46 4.58 28.02
N TRP A 211 -5.23 3.67 27.42
CA TRP A 211 -6.52 4.00 26.81
C TRP A 211 -7.56 4.19 27.91
N THR A 212 -7.76 5.45 28.30
CA THR A 212 -8.69 5.86 29.35
C THR A 212 -10.17 5.75 28.95
N LYS A 213 -10.49 5.29 27.74
CA LYS A 213 -11.87 5.11 27.26
C LYS A 213 -12.03 3.81 26.46
N PRO A 214 -13.11 3.03 26.69
CA PRO A 214 -13.39 1.82 25.93
C PRO A 214 -13.76 2.14 24.47
N HIS A 215 -13.53 1.17 23.59
CA HIS A 215 -13.81 1.31 22.17
C HIS A 215 -15.32 1.18 21.87
N GLU A 216 -15.95 2.26 21.41
CA GLU A 216 -17.35 2.28 20.99
C GLU A 216 -17.55 1.58 19.64
N LYS A 217 -17.73 0.26 19.71
CA LYS A 217 -17.96 -0.63 18.55
C LYS A 217 -19.12 -0.16 17.66
N THR A 218 -20.15 0.46 18.23
CA THR A 218 -21.33 1.01 17.52
C THR A 218 -21.06 2.29 16.73
N LEU A 219 -19.91 2.95 16.94
CA LEU A 219 -19.48 4.11 16.17
C LEU A 219 -18.34 3.78 15.19
N CYS A 220 -17.70 2.62 15.31
CA CYS A 220 -16.58 2.21 14.46
C CYS A 220 -17.07 1.48 13.20
N GLN A 221 -16.76 2.03 12.02
CA GLN A 221 -17.13 1.42 10.73
C GLN A 221 -16.60 -0.01 10.60
N ALA A 222 -15.35 -0.26 11.02
CA ALA A 222 -14.74 -1.58 10.97
C ALA A 222 -15.39 -2.59 11.94
N CYS A 223 -15.90 -2.17 13.11
CA CYS A 223 -16.68 -3.04 13.99
C CYS A 223 -18.02 -3.42 13.36
N ILE A 224 -18.73 -2.44 12.78
CA ILE A 224 -20.02 -2.65 12.12
C ILE A 224 -19.88 -3.61 10.92
N MET A 225 -18.73 -3.58 10.24
CA MET A 225 -18.41 -4.50 9.15
C MET A 225 -17.77 -5.84 9.60
N GLY A 226 -17.58 -6.07 10.90
CA GLY A 226 -16.95 -7.29 11.44
C GLY A 226 -15.43 -7.40 11.27
N ILE A 227 -14.78 -6.38 10.73
CA ILE A 227 -13.35 -6.35 10.37
C ILE A 227 -12.45 -6.00 11.57
N CYS A 228 -12.97 -5.25 12.55
CA CYS A 228 -12.20 -4.87 13.73
C CYS A 228 -12.02 -6.08 14.67
N THR A 229 -10.89 -6.78 14.53
CA THR A 229 -10.46 -7.81 15.49
C THR A 229 -10.40 -7.20 16.88
N GLN A 230 -11.06 -7.84 17.83
CA GLN A 230 -10.99 -7.49 19.24
C GLN A 230 -9.96 -8.38 19.89
N ASP A 231 -8.86 -7.77 20.31
CA ASP A 231 -8.21 -8.23 21.52
C ASP A 231 -9.06 -7.59 22.63
N ASN A 232 -9.80 -8.46 23.32
CA ASN A 232 -10.47 -8.14 24.57
C ASN A 232 -9.47 -8.46 25.68
N ASP A 233 -8.64 -7.47 26.02
CA ASP A 233 -7.83 -7.44 27.23
C ASP A 233 -8.20 -6.15 28.00
#